data_AF-A0A355GEM8-F1
#
_entry.id   AF-A0A355GEM8-F1
#
_cell.length_a   1.000
_cell.length_b   1.000
_cell.length_c   1.000
_cell.angle_alpha   90.00
_cell.angle_beta   90.00
_cell.angle_gamma   90.00
#
_symmetry.space_group_name_H-M   'P 1'
#
loop_
_entity.id
_entity.type
_entity.pdbx_description
1 polymer ?
#
loop_
_entity_poly.entity_id
_entity_poly.type
_entity_poly.pdbx_seq_one_letter_code
_entity_poly.pdbx_strand_id
1 'polypeptide(L)'
;QIGLAMHNYHSTHSLFPPGAIAPGASCDAVTGPAPGRILNHTAYQMILPYLEQTALYNSYNFSLPSGKSNYAGSGCTGTTPTTDQLAVVTSPVSVFLCPSDPGPTKGDENYAFSQGNGAQRTSYGLVTDRYDGNWTTTWAGTSDPNKGMWGPNGSPRIRDLTDGTSNVMCMVETPLRKKKAEDWNGPYWNAYTYVYWINIPGRGINRIYADPSFPGVNRNGAGSEHEGGAHVLLADGSVRFLSENVDQFSVLNALTSIGGGEIIGAF
;
A
#
# COMPACT_ATOMS: atom_id res chain seq x y z
N GLN A 1 -15.27 7.17 0.13
CA GLN A 1 -15.66 5.99 0.94
C GLN A 1 -14.50 5.43 1.74
N ILE A 2 -13.33 5.17 1.14
CA ILE A 2 -12.15 4.64 1.87
C ILE A 2 -11.72 5.53 3.05
N GLY A 3 -11.56 6.84 2.85
CA GLY A 3 -11.20 7.76 3.94
C GLY A 3 -12.20 7.74 5.10
N LEU A 4 -13.50 7.73 4.80
CA LEU A 4 -14.55 7.59 5.81
C LEU A 4 -14.44 6.26 6.57
N ALA A 5 -14.18 5.15 5.89
CA ALA A 5 -13.97 3.85 6.52
C ALA A 5 -12.73 3.84 7.44
N MET A 6 -11.64 4.51 7.05
CA MET A 6 -10.46 4.71 7.90
C MET A 6 -10.78 5.53 9.14
N HIS A 7 -11.61 6.58 9.03
CA HIS A 7 -12.06 7.37 10.19
C HIS A 7 -13.03 6.61 11.10
N ASN A 8 -13.90 5.76 10.55
CA ASN A 8 -14.77 4.88 11.34
C ASN A 8 -13.95 3.82 12.10
N TYR A 9 -12.92 3.25 11.46
CA TYR A 9 -11.94 2.39 12.11
C TYR A 9 -11.24 3.14 13.25
N HIS A 10 -10.75 4.36 12.99
CA HIS A 10 -10.10 5.20 13.99
C HIS A 10 -11.03 5.54 15.16
N SER A 11 -12.29 5.84 14.90
CA SER A 11 -13.28 6.15 15.95
C SER A 11 -13.52 4.96 16.89
N THR A 12 -13.39 3.73 16.36
CA THR A 12 -13.55 2.49 17.13
C THR A 12 -12.28 2.09 17.89
N HIS A 13 -11.10 2.26 17.28
CA HIS A 13 -9.83 1.72 17.78
C HIS A 13 -8.87 2.78 18.36
N SER A 14 -9.19 4.07 18.23
CA SER A 14 -8.33 5.21 18.59
C SER A 14 -6.96 5.24 17.88
N LEU A 15 -6.89 4.62 16.70
CA LEU A 15 -5.74 4.55 15.80
C LEU A 15 -6.23 4.18 14.39
N PHE A 16 -5.53 4.60 13.35
CA PHE A 16 -5.79 4.18 11.97
C PHE A 16 -5.40 2.70 11.77
N PRO A 17 -5.98 1.99 10.78
CA PRO A 17 -5.66 0.58 10.56
C PRO A 17 -4.16 0.35 10.39
N PRO A 18 -3.59 -0.78 10.86
CA PRO A 18 -2.20 -1.11 10.60
C PRO A 18 -1.91 -1.13 9.09
N GLY A 19 -0.82 -0.51 8.66
CA GLY A 19 -0.44 -0.46 7.24
C GLY A 19 -0.24 -1.87 6.66
N ALA A 20 0.48 -2.70 7.40
CA ALA A 20 0.59 -4.15 7.20
C ALA A 20 0.85 -4.86 8.53
N ILE A 21 0.34 -6.08 8.69
CA ILE A 21 0.56 -6.92 9.88
C ILE A 21 1.37 -8.16 9.49
N ALA A 22 2.50 -8.35 10.16
CA ALA A 22 3.49 -9.38 9.90
C ALA A 22 3.76 -9.59 8.40
N PRO A 23 4.12 -8.52 7.65
CA PRO A 23 4.51 -8.67 6.24
C PRO A 23 5.79 -9.49 6.15
N GLY A 24 5.84 -10.39 5.17
CA GLY A 24 7.00 -11.25 4.94
C GLY A 24 8.22 -10.47 4.46
N ALA A 25 9.28 -10.42 5.28
CA ALA A 25 10.58 -9.83 4.93
C ALA A 25 11.55 -10.85 4.34
N SER A 26 11.38 -12.13 4.65
CA SER A 26 12.07 -13.25 4.01
C SER A 26 11.10 -14.43 3.98
N CYS A 27 11.56 -15.60 3.57
CA CYS A 27 10.73 -16.80 3.50
C CYS A 27 10.19 -17.23 4.88
N ASP A 28 10.90 -16.90 5.96
CA ASP A 28 10.64 -17.30 7.35
C ASP A 28 10.65 -16.14 8.36
N ALA A 29 10.93 -14.90 7.92
CA ALA A 29 10.97 -13.72 8.77
C ALA A 29 9.98 -12.63 8.34
N VAL A 30 9.62 -11.79 9.32
CA VAL A 30 8.75 -10.63 9.15
C VAL A 30 9.57 -9.33 9.22
N THR A 31 9.04 -8.24 8.68
CA THR A 31 9.74 -6.94 8.69
C THR A 31 9.80 -6.31 10.08
N GLY A 32 11.02 -6.02 10.56
CA GLY A 32 11.28 -5.42 11.88
C GLY A 32 11.34 -6.44 13.02
N PRO A 33 11.73 -6.03 14.25
CA PRO A 33 11.82 -6.93 15.41
C PRO A 33 10.41 -7.33 15.84
N ALA A 34 9.90 -8.42 15.27
CA ALA A 34 8.64 -9.03 15.66
C ALA A 34 8.84 -10.54 15.79
N PRO A 35 8.52 -11.15 16.95
CA PRO A 35 8.37 -12.59 17.05
C PRO A 35 7.10 -12.95 16.30
N GLY A 36 7.21 -13.31 15.03
CA GLY A 36 6.03 -13.37 14.18
C GLY A 36 6.16 -14.36 13.04
N ARG A 37 5.14 -15.20 12.93
CA ARG A 37 4.82 -15.90 11.69
C ARG A 37 4.32 -14.87 10.67
N ILE A 38 4.69 -15.03 9.41
CA ILE A 38 4.20 -14.21 8.29
C ILE A 38 2.68 -14.29 8.22
N LEU A 39 2.01 -13.14 8.19
CA LEU A 39 0.55 -13.05 8.01
C LEU A 39 0.15 -12.29 6.75
N ASN A 40 0.95 -11.30 6.32
CA ASN A 40 0.65 -10.51 5.12
C ASN A 40 -0.74 -9.84 5.15
N HIS A 41 -1.26 -9.49 6.33
CA HIS A 41 -2.52 -8.75 6.42
C HIS A 41 -2.32 -7.28 6.08
N THR A 42 -3.35 -6.66 5.53
CA THR A 42 -3.30 -5.30 4.99
C THR A 42 -4.27 -4.36 5.71
N ALA A 43 -4.06 -3.05 5.55
CA ALA A 43 -5.00 -2.04 6.05
C ALA A 43 -6.39 -2.19 5.42
N TYR A 44 -6.46 -2.61 4.16
CA TYR A 44 -7.72 -2.79 3.43
C TYR A 44 -8.62 -3.84 4.07
N GLN A 45 -8.05 -4.96 4.51
CA GLN A 45 -8.80 -6.01 5.21
C GLN A 45 -9.41 -5.47 6.50
N MET A 46 -8.67 -4.62 7.23
CA MET A 46 -9.11 -4.05 8.51
C MET A 46 -10.29 -3.07 8.37
N ILE A 47 -10.44 -2.45 7.20
CA ILE A 47 -11.53 -1.48 6.95
C ILE A 47 -12.77 -2.08 6.29
N LEU A 48 -12.75 -3.38 5.91
CA LEU A 48 -13.89 -4.05 5.27
C LEU A 48 -15.23 -3.90 6.04
N PRO A 49 -15.29 -4.05 7.38
CA PRO A 49 -16.55 -3.88 8.12
C PRO A 49 -17.16 -2.48 7.99
N TYR A 50 -16.33 -1.46 7.72
CA TYR A 50 -16.75 -0.07 7.55
C TYR A 50 -17.05 0.30 6.09
N LEU A 51 -17.01 -0.69 5.20
CA LEU A 51 -17.31 -0.60 3.76
C LEU A 51 -18.47 -1.52 3.36
N GLU A 52 -19.33 -1.89 4.32
CA GLU A 52 -20.42 -2.86 4.12
C GLU A 52 -19.91 -4.24 3.64
N GLN A 53 -18.65 -4.60 3.98
CA GLN A 53 -18.03 -5.88 3.64
C GLN A 53 -17.80 -6.77 4.88
N THR A 54 -18.68 -6.68 5.88
CA THR A 54 -18.58 -7.45 7.14
C THR A 54 -18.60 -8.96 6.91
N ALA A 55 -19.41 -9.45 5.96
CA ALA A 55 -19.44 -10.88 5.62
C ALA A 55 -18.09 -11.37 5.07
N LEU A 56 -17.46 -10.57 4.22
CA LEU A 56 -16.13 -10.87 3.69
C LEU A 56 -15.06 -10.80 4.79
N TYR A 57 -15.12 -9.79 5.67
CA TYR A 57 -14.22 -9.70 6.82
C TYR A 57 -14.28 -10.96 7.71
N ASN A 58 -15.49 -11.41 8.06
CA ASN A 58 -15.71 -12.57 8.92
C ASN A 58 -15.29 -13.90 8.29
N SER A 59 -15.14 -13.95 6.96
CA SER A 59 -14.67 -15.14 6.25
C SER A 59 -13.16 -15.35 6.34
N TYR A 60 -12.39 -14.32 6.72
CA TYR A 60 -10.96 -14.44 6.96
C TYR A 60 -10.68 -15.05 8.35
N ASN A 61 -9.75 -16.00 8.37
CA ASN A 61 -9.07 -16.41 9.59
C ASN A 61 -7.77 -15.60 9.74
N PHE A 62 -7.80 -14.53 10.55
CA PHE A 62 -6.64 -13.67 10.81
C PHE A 62 -5.51 -14.34 11.64
N SER A 63 -5.66 -15.62 11.98
CA SER A 63 -4.57 -16.46 12.48
C SER A 63 -3.87 -17.24 11.36
N LEU A 64 -4.18 -17.02 10.09
CA LEU A 64 -3.52 -17.62 8.93
C LEU A 64 -3.01 -16.52 7.98
N PRO A 65 -1.99 -16.78 7.15
CA PRO A 65 -1.55 -15.79 6.17
C PRO A 65 -2.66 -15.42 5.18
N SER A 66 -2.80 -14.14 4.85
CA SER A 66 -3.63 -13.69 3.72
C SER A 66 -3.10 -14.21 2.40
N GLY A 67 -1.78 -14.15 2.23
CA GLY A 67 -1.05 -14.55 1.04
C GLY A 67 0.33 -15.11 1.40
N LYS A 68 0.97 -15.77 0.44
CA LYS A 68 2.28 -16.42 0.62
C LYS A 68 3.48 -15.52 0.32
N SER A 69 3.24 -14.26 -0.07
CA SER A 69 4.29 -13.36 -0.53
C SER A 69 5.37 -13.14 0.54
N ASN A 70 6.60 -12.94 0.07
CA ASN A 70 7.75 -12.64 0.93
C ASN A 70 8.76 -11.81 0.12
N TYR A 71 9.48 -10.90 0.77
CA TYR A 71 10.50 -10.10 0.10
C TYR A 71 11.92 -10.68 0.25
N ALA A 72 12.27 -11.76 -0.45
CA ALA A 72 13.66 -12.24 -0.47
C ALA A 72 14.45 -11.59 -1.63
N GLY A 73 15.52 -10.85 -1.34
CA GLY A 73 16.40 -10.21 -2.34
C GLY A 73 17.17 -11.18 -3.25
N SER A 74 17.24 -12.45 -2.87
CA SER A 74 17.71 -13.59 -3.66
C SER A 74 16.91 -14.83 -3.29
N GLY A 75 16.76 -15.78 -4.23
CA GLY A 75 15.78 -16.88 -4.17
C GLY A 75 15.63 -17.57 -2.81
N CYS A 76 14.39 -17.94 -2.48
CA CYS A 76 14.06 -18.58 -1.22
C CYS A 76 14.78 -19.93 -1.05
N THR A 77 15.56 -20.05 0.03
CA THR A 77 16.08 -21.33 0.54
C THR A 77 15.31 -21.84 1.76
N GLY A 78 14.46 -20.99 2.36
CA GLY A 78 13.61 -21.32 3.52
C GLY A 78 12.20 -21.77 3.15
N THR A 79 11.45 -22.30 4.14
CA THR A 79 10.06 -22.73 3.98
C THR A 79 9.14 -21.51 3.89
N THR A 80 8.64 -21.21 2.69
CA THR A 80 7.61 -20.18 2.49
C THR A 80 6.30 -20.56 3.19
N PRO A 81 5.42 -19.60 3.51
CA PRO A 81 4.07 -19.92 3.98
C PRO A 81 3.39 -20.86 2.99
N THR A 82 3.04 -22.06 3.45
CA THR A 82 2.39 -23.09 2.61
C THR A 82 0.89 -22.87 2.46
N THR A 83 0.32 -21.97 3.26
CA THR A 83 -1.11 -21.64 3.30
C THR A 83 -1.36 -20.19 2.93
N ASP A 84 -2.49 -19.92 2.28
CA ASP A 84 -3.02 -18.58 2.01
C ASP A 84 -4.55 -18.60 2.03
N GLN A 85 -5.13 -17.40 1.96
CA GLN A 85 -6.57 -17.19 2.00
C GLN A 85 -7.06 -16.41 0.78
N LEU A 86 -6.31 -16.43 -0.34
CA LEU A 86 -6.69 -15.66 -1.53
C LEU A 86 -8.00 -16.16 -2.15
N ALA A 87 -8.31 -17.46 -1.96
CA ALA A 87 -9.56 -18.08 -2.40
C ALA A 87 -10.81 -17.59 -1.64
N VAL A 88 -10.66 -16.92 -0.50
CA VAL A 88 -11.77 -16.33 0.27
C VAL A 88 -12.47 -15.22 -0.53
N VAL A 89 -11.73 -14.53 -1.41
CA VAL A 89 -12.25 -13.44 -2.22
C VAL A 89 -12.56 -13.91 -3.63
N THR A 90 -13.85 -14.18 -3.89
CA THR A 90 -14.30 -14.68 -5.20
C THR A 90 -14.54 -13.59 -6.23
N SER A 91 -14.71 -12.32 -5.80
CA SER A 91 -14.94 -11.16 -6.66
C SER A 91 -14.22 -9.91 -6.14
N PRO A 92 -13.87 -8.94 -7.02
CA PRO A 92 -13.31 -7.68 -6.57
C PRO A 92 -14.27 -6.90 -5.68
N VAL A 93 -13.72 -6.13 -4.75
CA VAL A 93 -14.47 -5.16 -3.94
C VAL A 93 -14.42 -3.82 -4.67
N SER A 94 -15.56 -3.38 -5.21
CA SER A 94 -15.63 -2.26 -6.15
C SER A 94 -15.09 -0.93 -5.61
N VAL A 95 -15.19 -0.67 -4.31
CA VAL A 95 -14.66 0.54 -3.68
C VAL A 95 -13.13 0.64 -3.75
N PHE A 96 -12.42 -0.46 -4.01
CA PHE A 96 -10.96 -0.46 -4.23
C PHE A 96 -10.57 -0.31 -5.69
N LEU A 97 -11.51 -0.14 -6.62
CA LEU A 97 -11.26 -0.02 -8.05
C LEU A 97 -11.61 1.38 -8.53
N CYS A 98 -10.71 1.99 -9.31
CA CYS A 98 -11.02 3.19 -10.06
C CYS A 98 -11.77 2.78 -11.34
N PRO A 99 -12.96 3.35 -11.63
CA PRO A 99 -13.71 3.01 -12.84
C PRO A 99 -12.97 3.28 -14.15
N SER A 100 -11.99 4.20 -14.12
CA SER A 100 -11.19 4.57 -15.29
C SER A 100 -10.01 3.64 -15.53
N ASP A 101 -9.66 2.74 -14.60
CA ASP A 101 -8.50 1.85 -14.72
C ASP A 101 -8.89 0.56 -15.50
N PRO A 102 -8.38 0.36 -16.73
CA PRO A 102 -8.73 -0.79 -17.55
C PRO A 102 -7.92 -2.05 -17.19
N GLY A 103 -7.05 -1.97 -16.17
CA GLY A 103 -6.17 -3.06 -15.80
C GLY A 103 -6.92 -4.31 -15.31
N PRO A 104 -6.27 -5.49 -15.36
CA PRO A 104 -6.84 -6.68 -14.75
C PRO A 104 -7.05 -6.43 -13.26
N THR A 105 -8.15 -6.90 -12.68
CA THR A 105 -8.45 -6.72 -11.25
C THR A 105 -7.82 -7.81 -10.37
N LYS A 106 -7.30 -8.88 -10.99
CA LYS A 106 -6.72 -10.05 -10.31
C LYS A 106 -5.29 -10.27 -10.81
N GLY A 107 -4.39 -10.69 -9.93
CA GLY A 107 -3.06 -11.16 -10.32
C GLY A 107 -3.13 -12.56 -10.91
N ASP A 108 -2.34 -12.81 -11.96
CA ASP A 108 -2.35 -14.04 -12.77
C ASP A 108 -0.99 -14.75 -12.84
N GLU A 109 0.08 -14.16 -12.29
CA GLU A 109 1.42 -14.72 -12.29
C GLU A 109 2.02 -14.86 -10.88
N ASN A 110 2.77 -15.95 -10.67
CA ASN A 110 3.56 -16.19 -9.47
C ASN A 110 5.02 -15.80 -9.71
N TYR A 111 5.52 -14.83 -8.97
CA TYR A 111 6.94 -14.45 -8.98
C TYR A 111 7.61 -14.80 -7.65
N ALA A 112 8.92 -15.07 -7.67
CA ALA A 112 9.68 -15.62 -6.54
C ALA A 112 9.43 -14.89 -5.19
N PHE A 113 9.28 -13.57 -5.22
CA PHE A 113 8.97 -12.72 -4.06
C PHE A 113 7.52 -12.20 -4.03
N SER A 114 6.80 -12.24 -5.16
CA SER A 114 5.44 -11.71 -5.29
C SER A 114 4.49 -12.85 -5.65
N GLN A 115 3.86 -13.43 -4.64
CA GLN A 115 2.85 -14.49 -4.83
C GLN A 115 1.47 -13.86 -5.03
N GLY A 116 1.38 -12.98 -6.03
CA GLY A 116 0.17 -12.21 -6.36
C GLY A 116 -0.86 -12.99 -7.17
N ASN A 117 -0.54 -14.19 -7.65
CA ASN A 117 -1.51 -15.03 -8.37
C ASN A 117 -2.71 -15.34 -7.47
N GLY A 118 -3.91 -14.97 -7.92
CA GLY A 118 -5.12 -15.14 -7.13
C GLY A 118 -5.50 -13.90 -6.29
N ALA A 119 -4.55 -13.00 -6.03
CA ALA A 119 -4.79 -11.80 -5.23
C ALA A 119 -5.57 -10.74 -6.03
N GLN A 120 -6.34 -9.92 -5.31
CA GLN A 120 -7.18 -8.88 -5.89
C GLN A 120 -6.48 -7.53 -5.76
N ARG A 121 -6.41 -6.82 -6.88
CA ARG A 121 -5.70 -5.57 -7.07
C ARG A 121 -6.54 -4.40 -6.56
N THR A 122 -5.87 -3.28 -6.30
CA THR A 122 -6.51 -2.01 -5.92
C THR A 122 -5.92 -0.88 -6.75
N SER A 123 -6.78 0.04 -7.18
CA SER A 123 -6.35 1.29 -7.84
C SER A 123 -5.90 2.35 -6.84
N TYR A 124 -5.95 2.06 -5.53
CA TYR A 124 -5.57 2.97 -4.47
C TYR A 124 -4.50 2.30 -3.60
N GLY A 125 -3.32 2.90 -3.52
CA GLY A 125 -2.19 2.36 -2.77
C GLY A 125 -1.84 3.19 -1.55
N LEU A 126 -1.25 2.57 -0.53
CA LEU A 126 -0.83 3.24 0.71
C LEU A 126 0.49 4.00 0.48
N VAL A 127 0.49 5.29 0.79
CA VAL A 127 1.63 6.18 0.57
C VAL A 127 2.64 6.12 1.72
N THR A 128 3.92 6.02 1.39
CA THR A 128 5.01 6.01 2.37
C THR A 128 6.34 6.43 1.73
N ASP A 129 7.36 6.70 2.55
CA ASP A 129 8.67 7.19 2.14
C ASP A 129 9.59 6.11 1.55
N ARG A 130 9.20 4.83 1.66
CA ARG A 130 10.06 3.72 1.21
C ARG A 130 9.27 2.55 0.62
N TYR A 131 9.92 1.81 -0.27
CA TYR A 131 9.37 0.58 -0.83
C TYR A 131 9.69 -0.64 0.05
N ASP A 132 9.05 -1.78 -0.25
CA ASP A 132 9.04 -3.00 0.57
C ASP A 132 10.45 -3.44 1.01
N GLY A 133 11.43 -3.32 0.12
CA GLY A 133 12.78 -3.77 0.39
C GLY A 133 13.68 -2.90 1.23
N ASN A 134 13.23 -1.70 1.55
CA ASN A 134 13.99 -0.76 2.38
C ASN A 134 13.56 -0.79 3.85
N TRP A 135 12.55 -1.58 4.20
CA TRP A 135 12.11 -1.69 5.58
C TRP A 135 12.99 -2.66 6.38
N THR A 136 13.59 -2.15 7.46
CA THR A 136 14.38 -2.93 8.42
C THR A 136 13.80 -2.92 9.83
N THR A 137 12.81 -2.05 10.10
CA THR A 137 12.17 -1.85 11.40
C THR A 137 10.65 -1.80 11.27
N THR A 138 9.94 -1.80 12.40
CA THR A 138 8.49 -1.52 12.41
C THR A 138 8.24 -0.03 12.16
N TRP A 139 7.01 0.32 11.77
CA TRP A 139 6.61 1.72 11.63
C TRP A 139 6.84 2.51 12.93
N ALA A 140 6.49 1.93 14.09
CA ALA A 140 6.70 2.59 15.39
C ALA A 140 8.20 2.77 15.72
N GLY A 141 9.05 1.82 15.32
CA GLY A 141 10.50 1.89 15.51
C GLY A 141 11.25 2.72 14.47
N THR A 142 10.55 3.28 13.48
CA THR A 142 11.16 4.13 12.46
C THR A 142 11.31 5.56 12.96
N SER A 143 12.53 6.09 12.88
CA SER A 143 12.91 7.46 13.27
C SER A 143 13.32 8.34 12.08
N ASP A 144 12.99 7.94 10.86
CA ASP A 144 13.27 8.73 9.65
C ASP A 144 12.43 10.02 9.69
N PRO A 145 13.02 11.21 9.45
CA PRO A 145 12.25 12.45 9.37
C PRO A 145 11.18 12.42 8.27
N ASN A 146 11.43 11.72 7.15
CA ASN A 146 10.48 11.63 6.04
C ASN A 146 9.39 10.58 6.27
N LYS A 147 9.35 9.95 7.46
CA LYS A 147 8.48 8.81 7.77
C LYS A 147 7.04 9.09 7.32
N GLY A 148 6.52 8.19 6.49
CA GLY A 148 5.14 8.25 6.05
C GLY A 148 4.13 7.79 7.08
N MET A 149 2.85 8.05 6.79
CA MET A 149 1.73 7.59 7.62
C MET A 149 1.72 6.07 7.78
N TRP A 150 2.13 5.33 6.75
CA TRP A 150 2.08 3.87 6.75
C TRP A 150 3.45 3.23 6.83
N GLY A 151 3.45 2.02 7.40
CA GLY A 151 4.59 1.11 7.41
C GLY A 151 4.21 -0.25 8.01
N PRO A 152 5.17 -1.17 8.10
CA PRO A 152 4.97 -2.53 8.59
C PRO A 152 4.80 -2.53 10.12
N ASN A 153 3.95 -3.43 10.63
CA ASN A 153 3.85 -3.75 12.05
C ASN A 153 3.65 -2.51 12.96
N GLY A 154 2.74 -1.63 12.56
CA GLY A 154 2.38 -0.45 13.34
C GLY A 154 1.18 0.28 12.77
N SER A 155 0.68 1.21 13.55
CA SER A 155 -0.54 1.97 13.26
C SER A 155 -0.36 3.42 13.69
N PRO A 156 -0.63 4.39 12.81
CA PRO A 156 -0.58 5.80 13.17
C PRO A 156 -1.81 6.21 13.97
N ARG A 157 -1.63 7.16 14.87
CA ARG A 157 -2.71 7.91 15.54
C ARG A 157 -2.73 9.33 14.99
N ILE A 158 -3.88 10.02 15.07
CA ILE A 158 -3.98 11.43 14.66
C ILE A 158 -2.87 12.30 15.29
N ARG A 159 -2.54 12.06 16.57
CA ARG A 159 -1.46 12.80 17.26
C ARG A 159 -0.06 12.60 16.68
N ASP A 160 0.17 11.54 15.92
CA ASP A 160 1.46 11.24 15.30
C ASP A 160 1.62 11.99 13.97
N LEU A 161 0.54 12.56 13.41
CA LEU A 161 0.52 13.36 12.19
C LEU A 161 0.73 14.84 12.53
N THR A 162 1.96 15.17 12.91
CA THR A 162 2.32 16.52 13.39
C THR A 162 2.29 17.60 12.31
N ASP A 163 2.36 17.21 11.03
CA ASP A 163 2.11 18.09 9.87
C ASP A 163 0.66 18.52 9.68
N GLY A 164 -0.25 17.92 10.46
CA GLY A 164 -1.68 18.10 10.34
C GLY A 164 -2.29 17.12 9.34
N THR A 165 -3.46 16.58 9.70
CA THR A 165 -4.15 15.54 8.91
C THR A 165 -4.50 15.99 7.48
N SER A 166 -4.66 17.29 7.26
CA SER A 166 -4.92 17.89 5.94
C SER A 166 -3.68 18.09 5.06
N ASN A 167 -2.48 17.76 5.58
CA ASN A 167 -1.22 17.85 4.85
C ASN A 167 -0.51 16.50 4.72
N VAL A 168 -1.08 15.42 5.25
CA VAL A 168 -0.50 14.08 5.16
C VAL A 168 -1.29 13.25 4.17
N MET A 169 -0.64 12.82 3.11
CA MET A 169 -1.17 11.88 2.13
C MET A 169 -1.16 10.47 2.69
N CYS A 170 -2.34 9.85 2.74
CA CYS A 170 -2.47 8.47 3.17
C CYS A 170 -2.57 7.51 1.98
N MET A 171 -3.26 7.88 0.91
CA MET A 171 -3.38 7.02 -0.28
C MET A 171 -3.30 7.83 -1.55
N VAL A 172 -2.94 7.16 -2.63
CA VAL A 172 -2.89 7.74 -3.98
C VAL A 172 -3.40 6.74 -4.99
N GLU A 173 -3.96 7.24 -6.09
CA GLU A 173 -4.23 6.41 -7.25
C GLU A 173 -2.95 5.75 -7.78
N THR A 174 -3.14 4.53 -8.25
CA THR A 174 -2.10 3.70 -8.83
C THR A 174 -2.73 2.79 -9.86
N PRO A 175 -2.10 2.53 -11.01
CA PRO A 175 -2.62 1.56 -11.96
C PRO A 175 -2.72 0.17 -11.32
N LEU A 176 -3.81 -0.54 -11.62
CA LEU A 176 -4.04 -1.92 -11.17
C LEU A 176 -2.87 -2.80 -11.57
N ARG A 177 -2.38 -2.66 -12.81
CA ARG A 177 -1.15 -3.28 -13.31
C ARG A 177 -0.11 -2.20 -13.59
N LYS A 178 1.05 -2.27 -12.93
CA LYS A 178 2.10 -1.25 -13.00
C LYS A 178 2.82 -1.26 -14.33
N LYS A 179 3.28 -2.44 -14.74
CA LYS A 179 4.02 -2.71 -15.97
C LYS A 179 3.42 -3.89 -16.71
N LYS A 180 3.35 -3.78 -18.03
CA LYS A 180 2.72 -4.77 -18.90
C LYS A 180 3.43 -6.12 -18.95
N ALA A 181 4.76 -6.15 -18.79
CA ALA A 181 5.57 -7.36 -18.86
C ALA A 181 5.87 -7.97 -17.47
N GLU A 182 5.15 -7.54 -16.43
CA GLU A 182 5.26 -8.05 -15.06
C GLU A 182 3.84 -8.23 -14.50
N ASP A 183 3.08 -9.20 -14.99
CA ASP A 183 1.67 -9.33 -14.61
C ASP A 183 1.45 -9.74 -13.14
N TRP A 184 2.54 -10.05 -12.41
CA TRP A 184 2.56 -10.25 -10.96
C TRP A 184 2.61 -8.95 -10.12
N ASN A 185 3.01 -7.80 -10.68
CA ASN A 185 3.15 -6.53 -9.91
C ASN A 185 1.79 -6.06 -9.41
N GLY A 186 1.64 -5.26 -8.35
CA GLY A 186 0.33 -4.68 -7.91
C GLY A 186 0.50 -3.31 -7.26
N PRO A 187 -0.54 -2.73 -6.66
CA PRO A 187 -0.81 -3.19 -5.30
C PRO A 187 -2.04 -4.07 -5.21
N TYR A 188 -2.02 -4.94 -4.20
CA TYR A 188 -3.11 -5.83 -3.86
C TYR A 188 -3.72 -5.42 -2.52
N TRP A 189 -5.03 -5.47 -2.42
CA TRP A 189 -5.71 -5.10 -1.19
C TRP A 189 -5.84 -6.29 -0.25
N ASN A 190 -6.00 -7.51 -0.75
CA ASN A 190 -6.35 -8.66 0.07
C ASN A 190 -5.14 -9.46 0.61
N ALA A 191 -3.93 -9.10 0.22
CA ALA A 191 -2.69 -9.63 0.76
C ALA A 191 -1.54 -8.63 0.53
N TYR A 192 -0.64 -8.55 1.50
CA TYR A 192 0.65 -7.87 1.32
C TYR A 192 1.49 -8.64 0.29
N THR A 193 2.03 -7.93 -0.69
CA THR A 193 2.97 -8.47 -1.67
C THR A 193 4.17 -7.57 -1.83
N TYR A 194 5.21 -8.05 -2.52
CA TYR A 194 6.20 -7.13 -3.07
C TYR A 194 5.45 -6.15 -3.99
N VAL A 195 5.69 -4.85 -3.84
CA VAL A 195 4.93 -3.76 -4.50
C VAL A 195 3.62 -3.38 -3.78
N TYR A 196 3.60 -3.45 -2.45
CA TYR A 196 2.45 -3.00 -1.66
C TYR A 196 2.51 -1.50 -1.34
N TRP A 197 3.69 -0.99 -1.03
CA TRP A 197 3.90 0.41 -0.68
C TRP A 197 4.01 1.31 -1.91
N ILE A 198 3.37 2.48 -1.88
CA ILE A 198 3.55 3.51 -2.90
C ILE A 198 4.53 4.56 -2.39
N ASN A 199 5.69 4.63 -3.03
CA ASN A 199 6.74 5.57 -2.73
C ASN A 199 6.73 6.72 -3.74
N ILE A 200 6.07 7.82 -3.38
CA ILE A 200 5.97 9.00 -4.23
C ILE A 200 7.26 9.85 -4.22
N PRO A 201 7.91 10.13 -3.06
CA PRO A 201 9.15 10.91 -2.99
C PRO A 201 10.23 10.50 -3.99
N GLY A 202 10.38 9.20 -4.25
CA GLY A 202 11.39 8.67 -5.18
C GLY A 202 10.88 8.42 -6.60
N ARG A 203 9.58 8.51 -6.86
CA ARG A 203 8.98 7.99 -8.11
C ARG A 203 7.99 8.93 -8.79
N GLY A 204 7.48 9.97 -8.13
CA GLY A 204 6.49 10.89 -8.71
C GLY A 204 5.15 10.24 -9.05
N ILE A 205 4.32 10.96 -9.79
CA ILE A 205 3.01 10.54 -10.30
C ILE A 205 3.13 10.34 -11.81
N ASN A 206 2.52 9.27 -12.36
CA ASN A 206 2.54 8.93 -13.79
C ASN A 206 3.93 8.79 -14.41
N ARG A 207 4.96 8.57 -13.59
CA ARG A 207 6.34 8.42 -14.07
C ARG A 207 6.56 7.06 -14.69
N ILE A 208 6.64 7.04 -16.01
CA ILE A 208 6.88 5.83 -16.79
C ILE A 208 8.34 5.36 -16.62
N TYR A 209 8.50 4.05 -16.39
CA TYR A 209 9.80 3.43 -16.29
C TYR A 209 10.52 3.49 -17.65
N ALA A 210 11.78 3.96 -17.63
CA ALA A 210 12.51 4.30 -18.85
C ALA A 210 12.93 3.09 -19.71
N ASP A 211 12.92 1.87 -19.16
CA ASP A 211 13.22 0.67 -19.93
C ASP A 211 12.03 0.32 -20.85
N PRO A 212 12.18 0.43 -22.18
CA PRO A 212 11.10 0.17 -23.13
C PRO A 212 10.67 -1.29 -23.17
N SER A 213 11.45 -2.21 -22.59
CA SER A 213 11.12 -3.63 -22.47
C SER A 213 10.01 -3.87 -21.42
N PHE A 214 9.84 -2.93 -20.48
CA PHE A 214 8.86 -3.04 -19.39
C PHE A 214 8.10 -1.71 -19.20
N PRO A 215 7.34 -1.25 -20.21
CA PRO A 215 6.67 0.03 -20.15
C PRO A 215 5.56 0.00 -19.09
N GLY A 216 5.44 1.13 -18.38
CA GLY A 216 4.42 1.36 -17.36
C GLY A 216 4.93 2.16 -16.18
N VAL A 217 4.03 2.47 -15.25
CA VAL A 217 4.38 3.14 -13.99
C VAL A 217 5.36 2.26 -13.22
N ASN A 218 6.32 2.90 -12.53
CA ASN A 218 7.24 2.16 -11.67
C ASN A 218 6.48 1.26 -10.68
N ARG A 219 7.03 0.08 -10.35
CA ARG A 219 6.43 -0.89 -9.41
C ARG A 219 5.80 -0.18 -8.20
N ASN A 220 6.58 0.54 -7.40
CA ASN A 220 6.06 1.26 -6.22
C ASN A 220 5.64 2.72 -6.52
N GLY A 221 5.48 3.11 -7.78
CA GLY A 221 5.13 4.49 -8.17
C GLY A 221 3.63 4.76 -8.14
N ALA A 222 3.24 6.03 -8.06
CA ALA A 222 1.85 6.46 -8.18
C ALA A 222 1.46 6.69 -9.64
N GLY A 223 0.16 6.65 -9.95
CA GLY A 223 -0.34 7.04 -11.26
C GLY A 223 -1.82 6.74 -11.47
N SER A 224 -2.40 7.29 -12.52
CA SER A 224 -3.80 7.07 -12.88
C SER A 224 -4.01 7.22 -14.37
N GLU A 225 -5.20 6.84 -14.84
CA GLU A 225 -5.64 7.06 -16.23
C GLU A 225 -6.28 8.45 -16.42
N HIS A 226 -6.33 9.28 -15.38
CA HIS A 226 -6.83 10.65 -15.47
C HIS A 226 -5.79 11.56 -16.13
N GLU A 227 -6.26 12.51 -16.93
CA GLU A 227 -5.39 13.46 -17.61
C GLU A 227 -4.60 14.32 -16.62
N GLY A 228 -3.28 14.30 -16.72
CA GLY A 228 -2.38 15.23 -16.05
C GLY A 228 -2.11 14.99 -14.57
N GLY A 229 -2.52 13.85 -13.99
CA GLY A 229 -2.28 13.62 -12.55
C GLY A 229 -2.98 12.41 -11.94
N ALA A 230 -3.20 12.48 -10.64
CA ALA A 230 -3.85 11.44 -9.84
C ALA A 230 -4.59 12.04 -8.63
N HIS A 231 -5.65 11.38 -8.19
CA HIS A 231 -6.29 11.71 -6.92
C HIS A 231 -5.49 11.13 -5.76
N VAL A 232 -5.40 11.94 -4.71
CA VAL A 232 -4.82 11.57 -3.42
C VAL A 232 -5.86 11.69 -2.33
N LEU A 233 -5.80 10.77 -1.37
CA LEU A 233 -6.55 10.84 -0.12
C LEU A 233 -5.62 11.36 0.96
N LEU A 234 -6.06 12.41 1.64
CA LEU A 234 -5.38 12.96 2.81
C LEU A 234 -5.90 12.30 4.09
N ALA A 235 -5.12 12.36 5.15
CA ALA A 235 -5.42 11.71 6.42
C ALA A 235 -6.61 12.31 7.19
N ASP A 236 -7.12 13.48 6.76
CA ASP A 236 -8.39 14.06 7.22
C ASP A 236 -9.62 13.55 6.44
N GLY A 237 -9.41 12.65 5.47
CA GLY A 237 -10.45 12.07 4.64
C GLY A 237 -10.80 12.90 3.40
N SER A 238 -10.18 14.06 3.20
CA SER A 238 -10.36 14.87 2.00
C SER A 238 -9.60 14.28 0.81
N VAL A 239 -10.14 14.50 -0.39
CA VAL A 239 -9.53 14.05 -1.65
C VAL A 239 -9.09 15.28 -2.44
N ARG A 240 -7.87 15.25 -2.97
CA ARG A 240 -7.33 16.30 -3.85
C ARG A 240 -6.80 15.68 -5.13
N PHE A 241 -6.86 16.44 -6.22
CA PHE A 241 -6.16 16.09 -7.45
C PHE A 241 -4.75 16.69 -7.40
N LEU A 242 -3.71 15.88 -7.63
CA LEU A 242 -2.33 16.34 -7.75
C LEU A 242 -1.85 16.18 -9.19
N SER A 243 -1.29 17.26 -9.72
CA SER A 243 -0.66 17.28 -11.03
C SER A 243 0.55 16.35 -11.07
N GLU A 244 0.75 15.66 -12.19
CA GLU A 244 1.96 14.87 -12.44
C GLU A 244 3.22 15.74 -12.58
N ASN A 245 3.05 17.04 -12.80
CA ASN A 245 4.12 18.03 -12.89
C ASN A 245 4.44 18.72 -11.56
N VAL A 246 3.79 18.31 -10.47
CA VAL A 246 4.03 18.87 -9.14
C VAL A 246 5.48 18.66 -8.71
N ASP A 247 6.05 19.61 -7.97
CA ASP A 247 7.42 19.48 -7.48
C ASP A 247 7.57 18.26 -6.56
N GLN A 248 8.41 17.33 -7.01
CA GLN A 248 8.61 16.05 -6.34
C GLN A 248 9.32 16.21 -4.98
N PHE A 249 10.22 17.17 -4.85
CA PHE A 249 11.09 17.29 -3.68
C PHE A 249 10.50 18.16 -2.57
N SER A 250 9.74 19.20 -2.92
CA SER A 250 9.12 20.09 -1.95
C SER A 250 7.70 19.68 -1.61
N VAL A 251 6.85 19.40 -2.61
CA VAL A 251 5.42 19.15 -2.36
C VAL A 251 5.19 17.67 -2.04
N LEU A 252 5.67 16.74 -2.88
CA LEU A 252 5.37 15.32 -2.66
C LEU A 252 6.07 14.76 -1.41
N ASN A 253 7.28 15.21 -1.09
CA ASN A 253 7.95 14.83 0.16
C ASN A 253 7.19 15.34 1.37
N ALA A 254 6.81 16.62 1.38
CA ALA A 254 6.10 17.20 2.52
C ALA A 254 4.69 16.64 2.70
N LEU A 255 4.02 16.27 1.60
CA LEU A 255 2.74 15.56 1.69
C LEU A 255 2.91 14.09 2.10
N THR A 256 4.11 13.50 2.02
CA THR A 256 4.36 12.11 2.41
C THR A 256 4.71 12.01 3.90
N SER A 257 5.49 12.95 4.44
CA SER A 257 5.94 12.92 5.84
C SER A 257 4.77 13.14 6.82
N ILE A 258 4.94 12.64 8.04
CA ILE A 258 4.05 12.93 9.19
C ILE A 258 4.71 13.86 10.22
N GLY A 259 6.01 14.11 10.05
CA GLY A 259 6.88 14.82 10.97
C GLY A 259 7.37 16.12 10.34
N GLY A 260 6.84 17.25 10.80
CA GLY A 260 7.05 18.53 10.14
C GLY A 260 8.44 19.09 10.22
N GLY A 261 9.11 19.06 9.07
CA GLY A 261 10.33 19.81 8.80
C GLY A 261 10.40 20.37 7.37
N GLU A 262 9.51 19.95 6.48
CA GLU A 262 9.50 20.35 5.08
C GLU A 262 8.68 21.62 4.83
N ILE A 263 9.20 22.51 3.98
CA ILE A 263 8.45 23.70 3.52
C ILE A 263 7.52 23.27 2.38
N ILE A 264 6.21 23.29 2.64
CA ILE A 264 5.21 23.02 1.59
C ILE A 264 5.11 24.25 0.68
N GLY A 265 5.53 24.11 -0.58
CA GLY A 265 5.25 25.10 -1.63
C GLY A 265 3.77 25.11 -2.01
N ALA A 266 3.26 26.22 -2.55
CA ALA A 266 1.90 26.26 -3.08
C ALA A 266 1.75 25.24 -4.22
N PHE A 267 0.64 24.50 -4.23
CA PHE A 267 0.29 23.50 -5.24
C PHE A 267 -1.13 23.74 -5.76
#